data_AF-A0A8H7ATS2-F1
#
_entry.id   AF-A0A8H7ATS2-F1
#
_cell.length_a   1.000
_cell.length_b   1.000
_cell.length_c   1.000
_cell.angle_alpha   90.00
_cell.angle_beta   90.00
_cell.angle_gamma   90.00
#
_symmetry.space_group_name_H-M   'P 1'
#
loop_
_entity.id
_entity.type
_entity.pdbx_description
1 polymer ?
#
loop_
_entity_poly.entity_id
_entity_poly.type
_entity_poly.pdbx_seq_one_letter_code
_entity_poly.pdbx_strand_id
1 'polypeptide(L)'
;MAQVFEGSLLTIGAAISKGDKDSLFFQDKMRTASLRKHVGQMEDGSSYTIYSRLSHRYHPTDGSTRGDESEKYPLMTRAWVYQERLLAPRFLYFGEELIWECRQASASRPFCLTAQKKNFICNGRI
;
A
#
# COMPACT_ATOMS: atom_id res chain seq x y z
N MET A 1 -21.26 0.86 15.16
CA MET A 1 -19.86 0.81 14.68
C MET A 1 -19.58 1.81 13.57
N ALA A 2 -20.44 1.96 12.56
CA ALA A 2 -20.20 2.87 11.43
C ALA A 2 -19.83 4.33 11.81
N GLN A 3 -20.50 4.89 12.81
CA GLN A 3 -20.22 6.24 13.33
C GLN A 3 -18.79 6.42 13.87
N VAL A 4 -18.14 5.34 14.33
CA VAL A 4 -16.76 5.40 14.84
C VAL A 4 -15.79 5.61 13.68
N PHE A 5 -15.97 4.91 12.57
CA PHE A 5 -15.11 5.05 11.40
C PHE A 5 -15.39 6.34 10.64
N GLU A 6 -16.67 6.72 10.50
CA GLU A 6 -17.06 7.96 9.85
C GLU A 6 -16.58 9.21 10.62
N GLY A 7 -16.66 9.18 11.96
CA GLY A 7 -16.16 10.24 12.83
C GLY A 7 -14.65 10.17 13.10
N SER A 8 -13.94 9.14 12.61
CA SER A 8 -12.50 9.01 12.82
C SER A 8 -11.73 10.02 11.98
N LEU A 9 -10.70 10.65 12.56
CA LEU A 9 -9.80 11.50 11.77
C LEU A 9 -8.98 10.66 10.79
N LEU A 10 -8.56 9.47 11.24
CA LEU A 10 -7.69 8.55 10.53
C LEU A 10 -7.96 7.12 11.03
N THR A 11 -8.19 6.20 10.10
CA THR A 11 -8.21 4.76 10.39
C THR A 11 -6.89 4.14 9.95
N ILE A 12 -6.29 3.30 10.80
CA ILE A 12 -5.01 2.64 10.52
C ILE A 12 -5.23 1.13 10.48
N GLY A 13 -4.73 0.47 9.43
CA GLY A 13 -4.81 -0.98 9.27
C GLY A 13 -3.48 -1.62 8.90
N ALA A 14 -3.21 -2.78 9.49
CA ALA A 14 -2.06 -3.63 9.14
C ALA A 14 -2.44 -4.55 7.97
N ALA A 15 -2.15 -4.16 6.73
CA ALA A 15 -2.63 -4.87 5.54
C ALA A 15 -2.06 -6.29 5.42
N ILE A 16 -0.79 -6.49 5.83
CA ILE A 16 -0.06 -7.77 5.76
C ILE A 16 -0.37 -8.68 6.96
N SER A 17 -0.84 -8.10 8.07
CA SER A 17 -1.08 -8.85 9.30
C SER A 17 -2.25 -9.83 9.11
N LYS A 18 -2.02 -11.10 9.48
CA LYS A 18 -3.06 -12.14 9.46
C LYS A 18 -3.91 -12.10 10.73
N GLY A 19 -3.40 -11.51 11.81
CA GLY A 19 -4.08 -11.50 13.11
C GLY A 19 -3.61 -10.42 14.07
N ASP A 20 -4.25 -10.39 15.23
CA ASP A 20 -3.99 -9.46 16.34
C ASP A 20 -2.57 -9.57 16.94
N LYS A 21 -1.90 -10.70 16.72
CA LYS A 21 -0.55 -10.99 17.25
C LYS A 21 0.58 -10.58 16.31
N ASP A 22 0.27 -10.25 15.06
CA ASP A 22 1.28 -9.90 14.06
C ASP A 22 1.62 -8.40 14.12
N SER A 23 2.84 -8.05 13.73
CA SER A 23 3.31 -6.66 13.73
C SER A 23 2.61 -5.81 12.67
N LEU A 24 2.49 -4.51 12.97
CA LEU A 24 2.08 -3.49 12.00
C LEU A 24 3.16 -3.24 10.92
N PHE A 25 4.43 -3.52 11.23
CA PHE A 25 5.55 -3.24 10.34
C PHE A 25 6.00 -4.49 9.59
N PHE A 26 6.25 -4.35 8.30
CA PHE A 26 6.81 -5.41 7.47
C PHE A 26 8.32 -5.53 7.68
N GLN A 27 8.84 -6.75 7.60
CA GLN A 27 10.29 -6.98 7.54
C GLN A 27 10.84 -6.65 6.16
N ASP A 28 12.05 -6.09 6.14
CA ASP A 28 12.77 -5.62 4.95
C ASP A 28 12.93 -6.69 3.85
N LYS A 29 12.79 -7.98 4.20
CA LYS A 29 12.82 -9.11 3.25
C LYS A 29 11.76 -9.02 2.14
N MET A 30 10.61 -8.39 2.40
CA MET A 30 9.55 -8.19 1.38
C MET A 30 9.91 -7.10 0.36
N ARG A 31 10.78 -6.13 0.70
CA ARG A 31 11.20 -5.07 -0.23
C ARG A 31 12.01 -5.59 -1.41
N THR A 32 12.79 -6.64 -1.19
CA THR A 32 13.61 -7.25 -2.24
C THR A 32 12.75 -7.98 -3.26
N ALA A 33 11.60 -8.51 -2.86
CA ALA A 33 10.71 -9.26 -3.74
C ALA A 33 10.02 -8.40 -4.82
N SER A 34 9.78 -7.11 -4.54
CA SER A 34 9.13 -6.18 -5.47
C SER A 34 10.09 -5.44 -6.42
N LEU A 35 11.40 -5.57 -6.21
CA LEU A 35 12.45 -4.97 -7.03
C LEU A 35 12.89 -5.95 -8.13
N ARG A 36 12.57 -5.63 -9.39
CA ARG A 36 13.10 -6.35 -10.55
C ARG A 36 14.37 -5.68 -11.03
N LYS A 37 15.43 -6.49 -11.11
CA LYS A 37 16.71 -6.08 -11.68
C LYS A 37 16.73 -6.41 -13.17
N HIS A 38 16.91 -5.40 -14.00
CA HIS A 38 17.12 -5.53 -15.43
C HIS A 38 18.56 -5.14 -15.74
N VAL A 39 19.30 -6.03 -16.40
CA VAL A 39 20.66 -5.76 -16.85
C VAL A 39 20.60 -5.59 -18.36
N GLY A 40 21.00 -4.40 -18.83
CA GLY A 40 21.15 -4.10 -20.25
C GLY A 40 22.61 -3.92 -20.61
N GLN A 41 22.95 -4.15 -21.88
CA GLN A 41 24.25 -3.84 -22.44
C GLN A 41 24.11 -2.69 -23.43
N MET A 42 25.04 -1.74 -23.39
CA MET A 42 25.16 -0.68 -24.39
C MET A 42 26.00 -1.18 -25.58
N GLU A 43 25.92 -0.46 -26.70
CA GLU A 43 26.73 -0.72 -27.90
C GLU A 43 28.24 -0.65 -27.63
N ASP A 44 28.65 0.08 -26.59
CA ASP A 44 30.04 0.25 -26.13
C ASP A 44 30.50 -0.85 -25.14
N GLY A 45 29.77 -1.95 -25.02
CA GLY A 45 30.08 -3.08 -24.14
C GLY A 45 29.86 -2.82 -22.63
N SER A 46 29.54 -1.58 -22.25
CA SER A 46 29.24 -1.21 -20.87
C SER A 46 27.86 -1.73 -20.43
N SER A 47 27.79 -2.39 -19.28
CA SER A 47 26.52 -2.87 -18.70
C SER A 47 25.87 -1.80 -17.82
N TYR A 48 24.56 -1.58 -17.99
CA TYR A 48 23.77 -0.77 -17.05
C TYR A 48 22.73 -1.65 -16.34
N THR A 49 22.46 -1.31 -15.08
CA THR A 49 21.43 -1.99 -14.29
C THR A 49 20.28 -1.03 -14.05
N ILE A 50 19.10 -1.38 -14.55
CA ILE A 50 17.84 -0.71 -14.22
C ILE A 50 17.14 -1.50 -13.13
N TYR A 51 16.77 -0.80 -12.06
CA TYR A 51 15.86 -1.34 -11.06
C TYR A 51 14.45 -0.83 -11.37
N SER A 52 13.52 -1.74 -11.63
CA SER A 52 12.10 -1.42 -11.76
C SER A 52 11.35 -1.98 -10.55
N ARG A 53 10.31 -1.28 -10.10
CA ARG A 53 9.41 -1.76 -9.05
C ARG A 53 8.04 -1.98 -9.65
N LEU A 54 7.44 -3.13 -9.35
CA LEU A 54 6.06 -3.40 -9.73
C LEU A 54 5.12 -2.59 -8.81
N SER A 55 4.15 -1.88 -9.39
CA SER A 55 3.08 -1.26 -8.62
C SER A 55 2.24 -2.36 -7.97
N HIS A 56 2.13 -2.33 -6.64
CA HIS A 56 1.34 -3.31 -5.92
C HIS A 56 -0.16 -3.00 -6.02
N ARG A 57 -1.01 -4.01 -6.25
CA ARG A 57 -2.47 -3.84 -6.31
C ARG A 57 -3.10 -4.24 -4.97
N TYR A 58 -3.21 -3.26 -4.08
CA TYR A 58 -3.72 -3.49 -2.72
C TYR A 58 -5.22 -3.77 -2.65
N HIS A 59 -5.97 -3.58 -3.74
CA HIS A 59 -7.42 -3.74 -3.74
C HIS A 59 -7.85 -5.03 -4.47
N PRO A 60 -8.57 -5.94 -3.78
CA PRO A 60 -9.02 -7.20 -4.37
C PRO A 60 -10.03 -7.05 -5.53
N THR A 61 -10.71 -5.90 -5.64
CA THR A 61 -11.78 -5.71 -6.64
C THR A 61 -11.28 -5.44 -8.05
N ASP A 62 -9.98 -5.26 -8.27
CA ASP A 62 -9.41 -4.92 -9.58
C ASP A 62 -9.34 -6.13 -10.52
N GLY A 63 -10.31 -7.05 -10.50
CA GLY A 63 -10.65 -8.07 -11.52
C GLY A 63 -9.52 -8.94 -12.12
N SER A 64 -8.29 -8.83 -11.63
CA SER A 64 -7.06 -9.29 -12.31
C SER A 64 -6.13 -10.07 -11.37
N THR A 65 -6.50 -10.20 -10.10
CA THR A 65 -5.65 -10.80 -9.07
C THR A 65 -5.96 -12.30 -8.94
N ARG A 66 -5.21 -13.08 -9.71
CA ARG A 66 -5.06 -14.53 -9.51
C ARG A 66 -4.42 -14.78 -8.14
N GLY A 67 -5.18 -15.25 -7.14
CA GLY A 67 -4.76 -16.02 -5.95
C GLY A 67 -3.70 -15.43 -4.98
N ASP A 68 -2.59 -14.92 -5.49
CA ASP A 68 -1.36 -14.55 -4.78
C ASP A 68 -1.48 -13.25 -3.97
N GLU A 69 -2.22 -12.25 -4.46
CA GLU A 69 -2.39 -10.95 -3.76
C GLU A 69 -3.26 -11.08 -2.50
N SER A 70 -4.18 -12.06 -2.47
CA SER A 70 -5.02 -12.36 -1.30
C SER A 70 -4.21 -12.92 -0.13
N GLU A 71 -3.08 -13.56 -0.40
CA GLU A 71 -2.17 -14.05 0.64
C GLU A 71 -1.24 -12.93 1.15
N LYS A 72 -0.93 -11.93 0.31
CA LYS A 72 -0.10 -10.78 0.67
C LYS A 72 -0.82 -9.76 1.54
N TYR A 73 -2.12 -9.52 1.28
CA TYR A 73 -2.95 -8.60 2.09
C TYR A 73 -4.18 -9.28 2.68
N PRO A 74 -3.99 -10.16 3.67
CA PRO A 74 -5.09 -10.88 4.31
C PRO A 74 -6.09 -9.96 5.04
N LEU A 75 -5.70 -8.74 5.42
CA LEU A 75 -6.65 -7.80 6.03
C LEU A 75 -7.66 -7.28 5.00
N MET A 76 -7.22 -7.02 3.75
CA MET A 76 -8.05 -6.42 2.70
C MET A 76 -9.11 -7.37 2.14
N THR A 77 -8.98 -8.67 2.40
CA THR A 77 -9.93 -9.71 1.95
C THR A 77 -11.12 -9.86 2.89
N ARG A 78 -11.05 -9.27 4.10
CA ARG A 78 -12.12 -9.35 5.10
C ARG A 78 -13.26 -8.39 4.74
N ALA A 79 -14.47 -8.94 4.65
CA ALA A 79 -15.66 -8.17 4.25
C ALA A 79 -15.95 -6.96 5.16
N TRP A 80 -15.66 -7.06 6.47
CA TRP A 80 -15.85 -5.93 7.40
C TRP A 80 -14.82 -4.82 7.18
N VAL A 81 -13.59 -5.13 6.78
CA VAL A 81 -12.56 -4.11 6.50
C VAL A 81 -12.94 -3.26 5.30
N TYR A 82 -13.62 -3.85 4.32
CA TYR A 82 -14.22 -3.09 3.21
C TYR A 82 -15.24 -2.06 3.70
N GLN A 83 -16.09 -2.43 4.67
CA GLN A 83 -17.05 -1.51 5.28
C GLN A 83 -16.35 -0.40 6.06
N GLU A 84 -15.33 -0.72 6.85
CA GLU A 84 -14.54 0.26 7.60
C GLU A 84 -13.84 1.27 6.68
N ARG A 85 -13.26 0.79 5.57
CA ARG A 85 -12.65 1.62 4.53
C ARG A 85 -13.63 2.60 3.89
N LEU A 86 -14.82 2.14 3.51
CA LEU A 86 -15.81 3.00 2.86
C LEU A 86 -16.32 4.10 3.79
N LEU A 87 -16.44 3.79 5.08
CA LEU A 87 -16.95 4.73 6.07
C LEU A 87 -15.88 5.72 6.53
N ALA A 88 -14.63 5.28 6.65
CA ALA A 88 -13.53 6.15 7.07
C ALA A 88 -13.28 7.29 6.06
N PRO A 89 -13.10 8.54 6.51
CA PRO A 89 -12.75 9.64 5.60
C PRO A 89 -11.32 9.51 5.07
N ARG A 90 -10.42 8.90 5.86
CA ARG A 90 -9.00 8.64 5.56
C ARG A 90 -8.60 7.29 6.14
N PHE A 91 -7.96 6.47 5.32
CA PHE A 91 -7.47 5.15 5.69
C PHE A 91 -5.99 5.03 5.36
N LEU A 92 -5.18 4.62 6.34
CA LEU A 92 -3.76 4.39 6.20
C LEU A 92 -3.46 2.90 6.38
N TYR A 93 -2.92 2.29 5.32
CA TYR A 93 -2.54 0.88 5.32
C TYR A 93 -1.03 0.74 5.46
N PHE A 94 -0.62 -0.14 6.38
CA PHE A 94 0.74 -0.63 6.49
C PHE A 94 0.85 -1.96 5.73
N GLY A 95 1.34 -1.87 4.49
CA GLY A 95 1.70 -3.01 3.64
C GLY A 95 3.21 -3.03 3.37
N GLU A 96 3.65 -3.55 2.22
CA GLU A 96 5.05 -3.44 1.78
C GLU A 96 5.48 -1.97 1.59
N GLU A 97 4.48 -1.10 1.43
CA GLU A 97 4.60 0.35 1.41
C GLU A 97 3.52 0.96 2.30
N LEU A 98 3.71 2.23 2.63
CA LEU A 98 2.71 3.01 3.35
C LEU A 98 1.72 3.59 2.32
N ILE A 99 0.46 3.22 2.42
CA ILE A 99 -0.58 3.67 1.50
C ILE A 99 -1.58 4.51 2.27
N TRP A 100 -1.80 5.72 1.77
CA TRP A 100 -2.81 6.62 2.28
C TRP A 100 -3.94 6.72 1.27
N GLU A 101 -5.15 6.43 1.70
CA GLU A 101 -6.35 6.61 0.91
C GLU A 101 -7.29 7.59 1.62
N CYS A 102 -7.96 8.42 0.84
CA CYS A 102 -9.09 9.21 1.26
C CYS A 102 -10.20 9.09 0.22
N ARG A 103 -11.41 9.54 0.54
CA ARG A 103 -12.57 9.47 -0.37
C ARG A 103 -12.34 10.15 -1.73
N GLN A 104 -11.36 11.04 -1.84
CA GLN A 104 -11.07 11.81 -3.05
C GLN A 104 -9.78 11.39 -3.77
N ALA A 105 -8.86 10.69 -3.10
CA ALA A 105 -7.54 10.38 -3.64
C ALA A 105 -6.86 9.22 -2.90
N SER A 106 -6.07 8.42 -3.63
CA SER A 106 -5.17 7.41 -3.08
C SER A 106 -3.72 7.78 -3.41
N ALA A 107 -2.85 7.79 -2.40
CA ALA A 107 -1.42 8.05 -2.53
C ALA A 107 -0.63 6.95 -1.81
N SER A 108 0.19 6.19 -2.55
CA SER A 108 1.21 5.32 -1.96
C SER A 108 2.55 6.05 -1.94
N ARG A 109 3.26 6.01 -0.81
CA ARG A 109 4.64 6.54 -0.75
C ARG A 109 5.62 5.39 -0.63
N PRO A 110 6.47 5.15 -1.64
CA PRO A 110 7.64 4.31 -1.45
C PRO A 110 8.60 5.09 -0.54
N PHE A 111 8.86 4.55 0.66
CA PHE A 111 9.67 5.20 1.69
C PHE A 111 11.17 5.39 1.30
N CYS A 112 11.59 5.21 0.04
CA CYS A 112 13.02 5.18 -0.28
C CYS A 112 13.57 6.10 -1.37
N LEU A 113 12.82 7.03 -1.97
CA LEU A 113 13.49 8.07 -2.78
C LEU A 113 12.94 9.46 -2.48
N THR A 114 13.80 10.24 -1.82
CA THR A 114 13.71 11.67 -1.54
C THR A 114 12.60 12.13 -0.60
N ALA A 115 13.05 12.72 0.50
CA ALA A 115 12.30 13.68 1.29
C ALA A 115 11.87 14.87 0.41
N GLN A 116 10.79 14.70 -0.34
CA GLN A 116 9.96 15.84 -0.71
C GLN A 116 8.77 15.89 0.26
N LYS A 117 8.75 16.95 1.07
CA LYS A 117 7.56 17.43 1.76
C LYS A 117 6.53 17.84 0.70
N LYS A 118 5.81 16.88 0.13
CA LYS A 118 4.48 17.16 -0.40
C LYS A 118 3.53 17.01 0.77
N ASN A 119 3.12 18.16 1.31
CA ASN A 119 2.03 18.27 2.26
C ASN A 119 0.75 17.77 1.57
N PHE A 120 0.51 16.47 1.61
CA PHE A 120 -0.78 15.87 1.26
C PHE A 120 -1.78 16.16 2.38
N ILE A 121 -2.14 17.44 2.51
CA ILE A 121 -3.27 17.84 3.33
C ILE A 121 -4.50 17.59 2.45
N CYS A 122 -5.11 16.42 2.61
CA CYS A 122 -6.48 16.20 2.13
C CYS A 122 -7.38 17.08 3.01
N ASN A 123 -7.58 18.34 2.60
CA ASN A 123 -8.48 19.25 3.28
C ASN A 123 -9.89 18.65 3.26
N GLY A 124 -10.33 18.18 4.43
CA GLY A 124 -11.70 17.75 4.61
C GLY A 124 -12.59 18.97 4.54
N ARG A 125 -13.35 19.11 3.45
CA ARG A 125 -14.57 19.94 3.46
C ARG A 125 -15.75 18.99 3.66
N ILE A 126 -16.55 19.38 4.64
CA ILE A 126 -17.75 18.78 5.23
C ILE A 126 -18.66 18.19 4.15
#